data_AF-A0A660UBU8-F1
#
_entry.id   AF-A0A660UBU8-F1
#
_cell.length_a   1.000
_cell.length_b   1.000
_cell.length_c   1.000
_cell.angle_alpha   90.00
_cell.angle_beta   90.00
_cell.angle_gamma   90.00
#
_symmetry.space_group_name_H-M   'P 1'
#
loop_
_entity.id
_entity.type
_entity.pdbx_description
1 polymer ?
#
loop_
_entity_poly.entity_id
_entity_poly.type
_entity_poly.pdbx_seq_one_letter_code
_entity_poly.pdbx_strand_id
1 'polypeptide(L)' 'MRESIRIIVFAIIIAVVCSGVLFGVTQFTQPYREINEEAERVKNFLIALGAPLDENAGSEEIINFFKMNLG' A
#
# COMPACT_ATOMS: atom_id res chain seq x y z
N MET A 1 28.62 29.06 15.70
CA MET A 1 27.21 29.18 16.16
C MET A 1 26.26 29.60 15.04
N ARG A 2 26.42 30.76 14.38
CA ARG A 2 25.52 31.22 13.31
C ARG A 2 25.44 30.29 12.08
N GLU A 3 26.55 29.67 11.69
CA GLU A 3 26.56 28.68 10.60
C GLU A 3 25.85 27.38 11.00
N SER A 4 26.10 26.88 12.21
CA SER A 4 25.42 25.69 12.75
C SER A 4 23.89 25.88 12.77
N ILE A 5 23.41 27.06 13.16
CA ILE A 5 21.97 27.39 13.15
C ILE A 5 21.41 27.37 11.72
N ARG A 6 22.14 27.92 10.74
CA ARG A 6 21.72 27.88 9.33
C ARG A 6 21.63 26.45 8.79
N ILE A 7 22.59 25.60 9.14
CA ILE A 7 22.59 24.19 8.74
C ILE A 7 21.39 23.46 9.35
N ILE A 8 21.10 23.68 10.64
CA ILE A 8 19.94 23.07 11.31
C ILE A 8 18.63 23.51 10.65
N VAL A 9 18.45 24.81 10.40
CA VAL A 9 17.25 25.33 9.73
C VAL A 9 17.09 24.73 8.33
N PHE A 10 18.19 24.65 7.57
CA PHE A 10 18.18 24.04 6.24
C PHE A 10 17.81 22.55 6.29
N ALA A 11 18.38 21.80 7.24
CA ALA A 11 18.07 20.39 7.43
C ALA A 11 16.59 20.17 7.80
N ILE A 12 16.01 21.03 8.63
CA ILE A 12 14.59 21.00 8.96
C ILE A 12 13.74 21.21 7.70
N ILE A 13 14.08 22.20 6.87
CA ILE A 13 13.35 22.46 5.62
C ILE A 13 13.39 21.24 4.70
N ILE A 14 14.57 20.63 4.52
CA ILE A 14 14.70 19.41 3.72
C ILE A 14 13.87 18.28 4.32
N ALA A 15 13.93 18.06 5.63
CA ALA A 15 13.17 17.00 6.29
C ALA A 15 11.65 17.19 6.09
N VAL A 16 11.16 18.43 6.15
CA VAL A 16 9.75 18.76 5.88
C VAL A 16 9.40 18.48 4.42
N VAL A 17 10.23 18.88 3.47
CA VAL A 17 9.98 18.60 2.04
C VAL A 17 9.97 17.10 1.75
N CYS A 18 10.97 16.36 2.24
CA CYS A 18 11.06 14.91 2.03
C CYS A 18 9.88 14.16 2.65
N SER A 19 9.50 14.51 3.88
CA SER A 19 8.36 13.89 4.55
C SER A 19 7.04 14.22 3.85
N GLY A 20 6.86 15.47 3.38
CA GLY A 20 5.68 15.87 2.61
C GLY A 20 5.54 15.08 1.30
N VAL A 21 6.62 14.91 0.55
CA VAL A 21 6.61 14.10 -0.68
C VAL A 21 6.28 12.64 -0.37
N LEU A 22 6.93 12.04 0.63
CA LEU A 22 6.69 10.65 1.01
C LEU A 22 5.26 10.43 1.50
N PHE A 23 4.73 11.35 2.30
CA PHE A 23 3.34 11.34 2.75
C PHE A 23 2.38 11.44 1.56
N GLY A 24 2.63 12.35 0.62
CA GLY A 24 1.80 12.48 -0.58
C GLY A 24 1.76 11.21 -1.42
N VAL A 25 2.91 10.57 -1.67
CA VAL A 25 2.97 9.29 -2.39
C VAL A 25 2.24 8.19 -1.61
N THR A 26 2.38 8.16 -0.30
CA THR A 26 1.69 7.17 0.55
C THR A 26 0.18 7.32 0.46
N GLN A 27 -0.34 8.55 0.52
CA GLN A 27 -1.78 8.81 0.40
C GLN A 27 -2.29 8.47 -1.01
N PHE A 28 -1.51 8.77 -2.06
CA PHE A 28 -1.89 8.45 -3.43
C PHE A 28 -1.90 6.94 -3.71
N THR A 29 -0.96 6.20 -3.14
CA THR A 29 -0.86 4.74 -3.31
C THR A 29 -1.72 3.94 -2.33
N GLN A 30 -2.31 4.60 -1.32
CA GLN A 30 -3.14 3.99 -0.30
C GLN A 30 -4.28 3.10 -0.85
N PRO A 31 -5.13 3.53 -1.80
CA PRO A 31 -6.22 2.68 -2.28
C PRO A 31 -5.70 1.41 -2.97
N TYR A 32 -4.60 1.50 -3.72
CA TYR A 32 -3.98 0.33 -4.35
C TYR A 32 -3.43 -0.65 -3.32
N ARG A 33 -2.86 -0.14 -2.22
CA ARG A 33 -2.36 -0.97 -1.12
C ARG A 33 -3.50 -1.69 -0.40
N GLU A 34 -4.60 -1.00 -0.13
CA GLU A 34 -5.78 -1.58 0.52
C GLU A 34 -6.40 -2.71 -0.33
N ILE A 35 -6.52 -2.51 -1.64
CA ILE A 35 -7.01 -3.55 -2.57
C ILE A 35 -6.09 -4.77 -2.56
N ASN A 36 -4.77 -4.56 -2.59
CA ASN A 36 -3.82 -5.66 -2.55
C ASN A 36 -3.87 -6.43 -1.23
N GLU A 37 -3.98 -5.72 -0.09
CA GLU A 37 -4.13 -6.34 1.22
C GLU A 37 -5.45 -7.13 1.36
N GLU A 38 -6.54 -6.59 0.82
CA GLU A 38 -7.83 -7.29 0.80
C GLU A 38 -7.77 -8.54 -0.08
N ALA A 39 -7.23 -8.42 -1.29
CA ALA A 39 -7.05 -9.56 -2.19
C ALA A 39 -6.18 -10.65 -1.57
N GLU A 40 -5.10 -10.29 -0.87
CA GLU A 40 -4.24 -11.26 -0.19
C GLU A 40 -4.97 -11.95 0.97
N ARG A 41 -5.78 -11.24 1.76
CA ARG A 41 -6.63 -11.85 2.79
C ARG A 41 -7.63 -12.85 2.17
N VAL A 42 -8.31 -12.43 1.11
CA VAL A 42 -9.30 -13.26 0.40
C VAL A 42 -8.63 -14.47 -0.25
N LYS A 43 -7.48 -14.29 -0.89
CA LYS A 43 -6.66 -15.38 -1.46
C LYS A 43 -6.32 -16.42 -0.42
N ASN A 44 -5.80 -15.99 0.73
CA ASN A 44 -5.43 -16.92 1.81
C ASN A 44 -6.65 -17.70 2.34
N PHE A 45 -7.80 -17.04 2.47
CA PHE A 45 -9.05 -17.72 2.84
C PHE A 45 -9.49 -18.75 1.81
N LEU A 46 -9.46 -18.38 0.52
CA LEU A 46 -9.82 -19.26 -0.59
C LEU A 46 -8.88 -20.46 -0.73
N ILE A 47 -7.58 -20.27 -0.56
CA ILE A 47 -6.59 -21.35 -0.53
C ILE A 47 -6.88 -22.30 0.63
N ALA A 48 -7.20 -21.79 1.83
CA ALA A 48 -7.55 -22.62 2.97
C ALA A 48 -8.82 -23.46 2.73
N LEU A 49 -9.75 -22.99 1.90
CA LEU A 49 -10.94 -23.73 1.47
C LEU A 49 -10.67 -24.69 0.29
N GLY A 50 -9.46 -24.71 -0.26
CA GLY A 50 -9.10 -25.53 -1.42
C GLY A 50 -9.69 -25.04 -2.74
N ALA A 51 -10.04 -23.75 -2.85
CA ALA A 51 -10.56 -23.18 -4.08
C ALA A 51 -9.47 -23.19 -5.18
N PRO A 52 -9.82 -23.54 -6.44
CA PRO A 52 -8.89 -23.57 -7.56
C PRO A 52 -8.60 -22.15 -8.05
N LEU A 53 -7.70 -21.45 -7.36
CA LEU A 53 -7.22 -20.15 -7.77
C LEU A 53 -5.97 -20.29 -8.66
N ASP A 54 -5.91 -19.50 -9.72
CA ASP A 54 -4.67 -19.31 -10.49
C ASP A 54 -3.68 -18.51 -9.63
N GLU A 55 -2.44 -19.01 -9.53
CA GLU A 55 -1.37 -18.37 -8.77
C GLU A 55 -0.98 -17.00 -9.33
N ASN A 56 -1.27 -16.76 -10.62
CA ASN A 56 -0.99 -15.51 -11.33
C ASN A 56 -2.19 -14.55 -11.40
N ALA A 57 -3.32 -14.91 -10.79
CA ALA A 57 -4.52 -14.06 -10.81
C ALA A 57 -4.24 -12.70 -10.14
N GLY A 58 -4.72 -11.63 -10.78
CA GLY A 58 -4.60 -10.28 -10.25
C GLY A 58 -5.45 -10.06 -9.01
N SER A 59 -5.10 -9.07 -8.18
CA SER A 59 -5.84 -8.75 -6.94
C SER A 59 -7.34 -8.52 -7.18
N GLU A 60 -7.70 -7.84 -8.28
CA GLU A 60 -9.09 -7.59 -8.65
C GLU A 60 -9.83 -8.86 -9.08
N GLU A 61 -9.16 -9.78 -9.77
CA GLU A 61 -9.71 -11.06 -10.21
C GLU A 61 -10.01 -11.97 -9.02
N ILE A 62 -9.11 -12.02 -8.03
CA ILE A 62 -9.29 -12.79 -6.79
C ILE A 62 -10.51 -12.27 -6.01
N ILE A 63 -10.63 -10.95 -5.86
CA ILE A 63 -11.77 -10.33 -5.17
C ILE A 63 -13.08 -10.61 -5.92
N ASN A 64 -13.08 -10.52 -7.25
CA ASN A 64 -14.26 -10.80 -8.06
C ASN A 64 -14.67 -12.27 -8.01
N PHE A 65 -13.71 -13.20 -8.03
CA PHE A 65 -13.98 -14.62 -7.86
C PHE A 65 -14.69 -14.90 -6.53
N PHE A 66 -14.22 -14.31 -5.44
CA PHE A 66 -14.86 -14.44 -4.13
C PHE A 66 -16.29 -13.90 -4.13
N LYS A 67 -16.50 -12.68 -4.64
CA LYS A 67 -17.83 -12.04 -4.69
C LYS A 67 -18.84 -12.82 -5.53
N MET A 68 -18.41 -13.43 -6.64
CA MET A 68 -19.33 -14.15 -7.53
C MET A 68 -19.70 -15.55 -7.04
N ASN A 69 -18.85 -16.18 -6.22
CA ASN A 69 -19.02 -17.58 -5.84
C ASN A 69 -19.34 -17.81 -4.35
N LEU A 70 -19.01 -16.86 -3.47
CA LEU A 70 -18.98 -17.08 -2.02
C LEU A 70 -19.46 -15.89 -1.17
N GLY A 71 -19.72 -14.71 -1.78
CA GLY A 71 -20.22 -13.51 -1.11
C GLY A 71 -21.71 -13.30 -1.30
#